data_AF-A0A2G2WMP3-F1
#
_entry.id   AF-A0A2G2WMP3-F1
#
_cell.length_a   1.000
_cell.length_b   1.000
_cell.length_c   1.000
_cell.angle_alpha   90.00
_cell.angle_beta   90.00
_cell.angle_gamma   90.00
#
_symmetry.space_group_name_H-M   'P 1'
#
loop_
_entity.id
_entity.type
_entity.pdbx_description
1 polymer ?
#
loop_
_entity_poly.entity_id
_entity_poly.type
_entity_poly.pdbx_seq_one_letter_code
_entity_poly.pdbx_strand_id
1 'polypeptide(L)'
;MRMVVMEKCMEVDDVSVGPLSSSFPIENRNILVSMKALKDHFNRTKSFSFVKRISDFHLLLLLAKFLDINTDVPALAECMHTQSAVPEGYQLLIESMASAS
;
A
#
# COMPACT_ATOMS: atom_id res chain seq x y z
N MET A 1 14.53 13.21 4.65
CA MET A 1 13.14 12.82 4.94
C MET A 1 13.19 11.56 5.79
N ARG A 2 12.84 11.69 7.07
CA ARG A 2 13.04 10.65 8.08
C ARG A 2 11.95 9.60 7.93
N MET A 3 12.39 8.37 7.72
CA MET A 3 11.67 7.10 7.66
C MET A 3 11.01 6.70 9.00
N VAL A 4 10.59 7.70 9.80
CA VAL A 4 9.98 7.52 11.12
C VAL A 4 8.44 7.58 11.00
N VAL A 5 7.92 8.10 9.89
CA VAL A 5 6.47 8.28 9.66
C VAL A 5 5.72 6.96 9.51
N MET A 6 6.38 5.91 9.00
CA MET A 6 5.80 4.55 8.90
C MET A 6 6.09 3.68 10.12
N GLU A 7 7.10 4.02 10.93
CA GLU A 7 7.51 3.20 12.07
C GLU A 7 6.40 3.10 13.13
N LYS A 8 5.61 4.18 13.30
CA LYS A 8 4.56 4.26 14.31
C LYS A 8 3.24 3.56 13.94
N CYS A 9 3.12 3.04 12.72
CA CYS A 9 1.89 2.41 12.21
C CYS A 9 1.89 0.88 12.30
N MET A 10 3.03 0.28 12.69
CA MET A 10 3.29 -1.17 12.61
C MET A 10 3.45 -1.85 13.97
N GLU A 11 2.90 -1.26 15.04
CA GLU A 11 2.97 -1.82 16.40
C GLU A 11 1.73 -2.66 16.74
N VAL A 12 1.49 -3.75 15.98
CA VAL A 12 0.66 -4.88 16.46
C VAL A 12 1.14 -6.18 15.80
N ASP A 13 1.87 -6.97 16.60
CA ASP A 13 2.14 -8.43 16.54
C ASP A 13 2.37 -9.11 15.18
N ASP A 14 3.64 -9.47 14.89
CA ASP A 14 4.13 -10.80 14.42
C ASP A 14 5.49 -10.69 13.67
N VAL A 15 6.40 -11.60 14.02
CA VAL A 15 7.76 -11.90 13.50
C VAL A 15 8.42 -10.99 12.42
N SER A 16 9.50 -10.29 12.80
CA SER A 16 10.60 -9.73 11.96
C SER A 16 10.25 -9.03 10.64
N VAL A 17 9.50 -7.93 10.69
CA VAL A 17 9.29 -7.00 9.56
C VAL A 17 9.78 -5.63 10.04
N GLY A 18 11.03 -5.27 9.74
CA GLY A 18 11.56 -3.93 10.06
C GLY A 18 10.79 -2.82 9.33
N PRO A 19 10.96 -1.54 9.68
CA PRO A 19 10.19 -0.43 9.09
C PRO A 19 10.38 -0.21 7.58
N LEU A 20 11.31 -0.94 6.96
CA LEU A 20 11.56 -1.00 5.51
C LEU A 20 11.14 -2.31 4.86
N SER A 21 10.57 -3.23 5.62
CA SER A 21 10.20 -4.53 5.12
C SER A 21 8.95 -4.39 4.26
N SER A 22 9.13 -4.68 2.97
CA SER A 22 8.11 -4.60 1.94
C SER A 22 7.62 -6.02 1.63
N SER A 23 6.32 -6.27 1.76
CA SER A 23 5.71 -7.51 1.24
C SER A 23 5.40 -7.36 -0.26
N PHE A 24 5.40 -6.12 -0.75
CA PHE A 24 5.20 -5.79 -2.14
C PHE A 24 6.51 -5.76 -2.95
N PRO A 25 6.50 -6.10 -4.25
CA PRO A 25 7.69 -6.02 -5.09
C PRO A 25 8.25 -4.60 -5.17
N ILE A 26 9.55 -4.46 -4.96
CA ILE A 26 10.28 -3.19 -4.96
C ILE A 26 10.54 -2.73 -6.40
N GLU A 27 10.23 -1.46 -6.70
CA GLU A 27 10.51 -0.85 -8.01
C GLU A 27 12.03 -0.82 -8.32
N ASN A 28 12.40 -0.75 -9.60
CA ASN A 28 13.79 -0.62 -10.07
C ASN A 28 14.75 -1.78 -9.74
N ARG A 29 14.22 -2.97 -9.39
CA ARG A 29 15.01 -4.23 -9.32
C ARG A 29 14.76 -5.12 -10.53
N ASN A 30 15.24 -4.74 -11.72
CA ASN A 30 15.20 -5.52 -12.98
C ASN A 30 13.86 -6.18 -13.39
N ILE A 31 12.77 -5.91 -12.67
CA ILE A 31 11.44 -6.50 -12.79
C ILE A 31 10.47 -5.34 -12.73
N LEU A 32 9.64 -5.21 -13.76
CA LEU A 32 8.56 -4.22 -13.77
C LEU A 32 7.50 -4.67 -12.76
N VAL A 33 7.19 -3.80 -11.80
CA VAL A 33 6.07 -4.03 -10.88
C VAL A 33 4.78 -3.93 -11.69
N SER A 34 4.06 -5.06 -11.80
CA SER A 34 2.85 -5.18 -12.63
C SER A 34 1.58 -5.12 -11.80
N MET A 35 0.43 -4.82 -12.44
CA MET A 35 -0.89 -4.89 -11.78
C MET A 35 -1.21 -6.29 -11.24
N LYS A 36 -0.62 -7.34 -11.82
CA LYS A 36 -0.67 -8.70 -11.29
C LYS A 36 -0.07 -8.80 -9.88
N ALA A 37 1.00 -8.07 -9.59
CA ALA A 37 1.56 -8.01 -8.25
C ALA A 37 0.59 -7.39 -7.24
N LEU A 38 -0.18 -6.37 -7.65
CA LEU A 38 -1.25 -5.78 -6.84
C LEU A 38 -2.33 -6.81 -6.53
N LYS A 39 -2.80 -7.55 -7.54
CA LYS A 39 -3.76 -8.65 -7.37
C LYS A 39 -3.26 -9.75 -6.44
N ASP A 40 -2.03 -10.23 -6.66
CA ASP A 40 -1.43 -11.28 -5.85
C ASP A 40 -1.24 -10.83 -4.39
N HIS A 41 -0.82 -9.59 -4.17
CA HIS A 41 -0.73 -8.97 -2.84
C HIS A 41 -2.09 -8.91 -2.15
N PHE A 42 -3.10 -8.41 -2.86
CA PHE A 42 -4.47 -8.36 -2.34
C PHE A 42 -5.00 -9.76 -2.04
N ASN A 43 -4.63 -10.78 -2.83
CA ASN A 43 -5.03 -12.16 -2.58
C ASN A 43 -4.39 -12.75 -1.31
N ARG A 44 -3.11 -12.46 -1.04
CA ARG A 44 -2.41 -12.93 0.17
C ARG A 44 -2.90 -12.22 1.44
N THR A 45 -3.36 -10.99 1.31
CA THR A 45 -3.67 -10.09 2.43
C THR A 45 -5.18 -9.94 2.70
N LYS A 46 -6.05 -10.80 2.14
CA LYS A 46 -7.52 -10.69 2.27
C LYS A 46 -8.04 -10.69 3.71
N SER A 47 -7.31 -11.29 4.64
CA SER A 47 -7.67 -11.34 6.06
C SER A 47 -7.42 -10.02 6.80
N PHE A 48 -6.63 -9.11 6.23
CA PHE A 48 -6.31 -7.83 6.85
C PHE A 48 -7.32 -6.74 6.45
N SER A 49 -7.48 -5.74 7.32
CA SER A 49 -8.23 -4.52 7.00
C SER A 49 -7.64 -3.82 5.78
N PHE A 50 -8.47 -3.16 4.98
CA PHE A 50 -8.03 -2.49 3.74
C PHE A 50 -6.83 -1.55 3.93
N VAL A 51 -6.86 -0.71 4.97
CA VAL A 51 -5.76 0.22 5.29
C VAL A 51 -4.43 -0.51 5.51
N LYS A 52 -4.43 -1.64 6.23
CA LYS A 52 -3.23 -2.48 6.42
C LYS A 52 -2.73 -3.09 5.11
N ARG A 53 -3.64 -3.49 4.21
CA ARG A 53 -3.30 -4.07 2.90
C ARG A 53 -2.58 -3.06 2.01
N ILE A 54 -2.95 -1.79 2.09
CA ILE A 54 -2.34 -0.73 1.29
C ILE A 54 -1.17 -0.02 1.99
N SER A 55 -0.93 -0.26 3.29
CA SER A 55 0.12 0.39 4.10
C SER A 55 1.53 -0.15 3.76
N ASP A 56 1.90 -0.11 2.49
CA ASP A 56 3.20 -0.48 1.95
C ASP A 56 3.68 0.64 1.02
N PHE A 57 4.90 1.11 1.22
CA PHE A 57 5.43 2.26 0.47
C PHE A 57 5.55 1.96 -1.02
N HIS A 58 5.97 0.75 -1.39
CA HIS A 58 6.13 0.38 -2.80
C HIS A 58 4.77 0.17 -3.49
N LEU A 59 3.77 -0.26 -2.74
CA LEU A 59 2.39 -0.27 -3.23
C LEU A 59 1.90 1.16 -3.47
N LEU A 60 2.13 2.10 -2.55
CA LEU A 60 1.75 3.50 -2.73
C LEU A 60 2.46 4.15 -3.94
N LEU A 61 3.73 3.81 -4.18
CA LEU A 61 4.46 4.25 -5.38
C LEU A 61 3.83 3.72 -6.68
N LEU A 62 3.37 2.45 -6.69
CA LEU A 62 2.65 1.90 -7.83
C LEU A 62 1.33 2.65 -8.06
N LEU A 63 0.55 2.89 -7.00
CA LEU A 63 -0.72 3.61 -7.08
C LEU A 63 -0.53 5.07 -7.54
N ALA A 64 0.55 5.73 -7.12
CA ALA A 64 0.88 7.10 -7.52
C ALA A 64 1.10 7.27 -9.03
N LYS A 65 1.24 6.17 -9.81
CA LYS A 65 1.27 6.22 -11.28
C LYS A 65 -0.11 6.44 -11.91
N PHE A 66 -1.18 6.17 -11.14
CA PHE A 66 -2.57 6.23 -11.60
C PHE A 66 -3.41 7.27 -10.83
N LEU A 67 -2.94 7.69 -9.65
CA LEU A 67 -3.58 8.63 -8.76
C LEU A 67 -2.92 10.02 -8.84
N ASP A 68 -3.67 11.07 -8.47
CA ASP A 68 -3.10 12.41 -8.42
C ASP A 68 -2.12 12.55 -7.23
N ILE A 69 -0.89 12.94 -7.54
CA ILE A 69 0.20 13.04 -6.57
C ILE A 69 -0.02 14.16 -5.54
N ASN A 70 -0.81 15.17 -5.86
CA ASN A 70 -1.04 16.35 -5.02
C ASN A 70 -2.28 16.19 -4.13
N THR A 71 -3.24 15.34 -4.50
CA THR A 71 -4.50 15.15 -3.75
C THR A 71 -4.65 13.74 -3.19
N ASP A 72 -4.58 12.73 -4.04
CA ASP A 72 -4.94 11.36 -3.68
C ASP A 72 -3.84 10.68 -2.84
N VAL A 73 -2.59 10.85 -3.26
CA VAL A 73 -1.44 10.26 -2.55
C VAL A 73 -1.32 10.79 -1.12
N PRO A 74 -1.43 12.11 -0.84
CA PRO A 74 -1.46 12.62 0.53
C PRO A 74 -2.65 12.09 1.35
N ALA A 75 -3.85 12.01 0.76
CA ALA A 75 -5.04 11.51 1.46
C ALA A 75 -4.89 10.03 1.86
N LEU A 76 -4.36 9.20 0.95
CA LEU A 76 -4.08 7.80 1.25
C LEU A 76 -2.94 7.65 2.27
N ALA A 77 -1.88 8.45 2.16
CA ALA A 77 -0.77 8.44 3.11
C ALA A 77 -1.22 8.85 4.52
N GLU A 78 -2.14 9.82 4.65
CA GLU A 78 -2.76 10.17 5.93
C GLU A 78 -3.53 8.98 6.50
N CYS A 79 -4.36 8.31 5.69
CA CYS A 79 -5.10 7.12 6.13
C CYS A 79 -4.16 6.01 6.63
N MET A 80 -3.06 5.76 5.91
CA MET A 80 -2.01 4.81 6.31
C MET A 80 -1.31 5.26 7.59
N HIS A 81 -1.04 6.56 7.75
CA HIS A 81 -0.36 7.09 8.93
C HIS A 81 -1.23 7.02 10.19
N THR A 82 -2.52 7.31 10.07
CA THR A 82 -3.47 7.29 11.20
C THR A 82 -4.11 5.91 11.40
N GLN A 83 -3.81 4.95 10.52
CA GLN A 83 -4.50 3.64 10.45
C GLN A 83 -6.03 3.79 10.45
N SER A 84 -6.53 4.79 9.70
CA SER A 84 -7.96 5.11 9.63
C SER A 84 -8.65 4.42 8.45
N ALA A 85 -9.98 4.48 8.44
CA ALA A 85 -10.75 3.90 7.35
C ALA A 85 -10.49 4.66 6.04
N VAL A 86 -10.09 3.93 5.00
CA VAL A 86 -9.92 4.48 3.65
C VAL A 86 -11.29 4.75 3.05
N PRO A 87 -11.55 5.92 2.43
CA PRO A 87 -12.83 6.20 1.78
C PRO A 87 -13.20 5.15 0.73
N GLU A 88 -14.48 4.76 0.68
CA GLU A 88 -14.98 3.68 -0.20
C GLU A 88 -14.59 3.87 -1.67
N GLY A 89 -14.65 5.11 -2.18
CA GLY A 89 -14.28 5.42 -3.55
C GLY A 89 -12.84 5.00 -3.90
N TYR A 90 -11.89 5.21 -2.98
CA TYR A 90 -10.52 4.72 -3.15
C TYR A 90 -10.41 3.21 -3.04
N GLN A 91 -11.19 2.58 -2.15
CA GLN A 91 -11.20 1.12 -2.03
C GLN A 91 -11.63 0.47 -3.34
N LEU A 92 -12.77 0.90 -3.90
CA LEU A 92 -13.31 0.39 -5.16
C LEU A 92 -12.36 0.63 -6.33
N LEU A 93 -11.74 1.80 -6.40
CA LEU A 93 -10.80 2.14 -7.47
C LEU A 93 -9.54 1.25 -7.41
N ILE A 94 -8.98 1.05 -6.22
CA ILE A 94 -7.79 0.19 -6.02
C ILE A 94 -8.14 -1.29 -6.27
N GLU A 95 -9.30 -1.75 -5.84
CA GLU A 95 -9.77 -3.13 -6.11
C GLU A 95 -10.05 -3.36 -7.59
N SER A 96 -10.58 -2.37 -8.29
CA SER A 96 -10.79 -2.42 -9.74
C SER A 96 -9.46 -2.52 -10.48
N MET A 97 -8.46 -1.74 -10.06
CA MET A 97 -7.09 -1.81 -10.57
C MET A 97 -6.46 -3.21 -10.36
N ALA A 98 -6.69 -3.83 -9.20
CA ALA A 98 -6.22 -5.19 -8.93
C ALA A 98 -6.97 -6.25 -9.78
N SER A 99 -8.28 -6.07 -9.96
CA SER A 99 -9.14 -7.01 -10.68
C SER A 99 -8.98 -6.96 -12.21
N ALA A 100 -8.49 -5.85 -12.75
CA ALA A 100 -8.25 -5.67 -14.19
C ALA A 100 -7.04 -6.46 -14.74
N SER A 101 -6.37 -7.27 -13.91
CA SER A 101 -5.18 -8.07 -14.26
C SER A 101 -5.40 -9.57 -14.18
#